data_AF-A0A1J3G8T5-F1
#
_entry.id   AF-A0A1J3G8T5-F1
#
_cell.length_a   1.000
_cell.length_b   1.000
_cell.length_c   1.000
_cell.angle_alpha   90.00
_cell.angle_beta   90.00
_cell.angle_gamma   90.00
#
_symmetry.space_group_name_H-M   'P 1'
#
loop_
_entity.id
_entity.type
_entity.pdbx_description
1 polymer ?
#
loop_
_entity_poly.entity_id
_entity_poly.type
_entity_poly.pdbx_seq_one_letter_code
_entity_poly.pdbx_strand_id
1 'polypeptide(L)'
;SISDISLLEITTKAIGRPNGYRKVMKGSKCLHLGIDDGRRDSGTTVTVRDLFYNQPVRQKYMKSSPKKVLDSITKCVFRIALVHSNVSFSVLDVESDEELIQINPSSSAFSLLMRDAGTEASNSLSKVNVTDGMLNVSGYISGPGDSFKALQYIYINSRFVSKGPIHKLLNNLAASFECKDDWRP
;
A
#
# COMPACT_ATOMS: atom_id res chain seq x y z
N SER A 1 -3.78 11.06 16.91
CA SER A 1 -4.71 10.84 15.78
C SER A 1 -4.38 11.81 14.65
N ILE A 2 -4.84 11.58 13.41
CA ILE A 2 -4.63 12.52 12.28
C ILE A 2 -5.25 13.89 12.61
N SER A 3 -6.47 13.91 13.15
CA SER A 3 -7.19 15.12 13.54
C SER A 3 -6.47 16.01 14.56
N ASP A 4 -5.54 15.46 15.35
CA ASP A 4 -4.76 16.21 16.35
C ASP A 4 -3.65 17.05 15.72
N ILE A 5 -3.09 16.55 14.62
CA ILE A 5 -1.84 17.04 14.01
C ILE A 5 -2.05 17.68 12.63
N SER A 6 -3.29 17.80 12.18
CA SER A 6 -3.63 18.37 10.87
C SER A 6 -4.97 19.10 10.92
N LEU A 7 -5.29 19.81 9.84
CA LEU A 7 -6.65 20.20 9.50
C LEU A 7 -7.24 19.06 8.65
N LEU A 8 -8.18 18.31 9.22
CA LEU A 8 -8.82 17.14 8.60
C LEU A 8 -10.23 17.50 8.12
N GLU A 9 -10.47 17.34 6.83
CA GLU A 9 -11.79 17.50 6.20
C GLU A 9 -12.24 16.15 5.63
N ILE A 10 -13.49 15.77 5.89
CA ILE A 10 -14.12 14.57 5.35
C ILE A 10 -15.40 14.99 4.68
N THR A 11 -15.53 14.73 3.38
CA THR A 11 -16.77 14.86 2.62
C THR A 11 -17.24 13.48 2.20
N THR A 12 -18.52 13.16 2.42
CA THR A 12 -19.05 11.82 2.12
C THR A 12 -20.50 11.89 1.68
N LYS A 13 -20.90 10.99 0.77
CA LYS A 13 -22.29 10.79 0.37
C LYS A 13 -22.52 9.29 0.23
N ALA A 14 -23.44 8.75 1.02
CA ALA A 14 -23.82 7.34 0.94
C ALA A 14 -24.68 7.08 -0.30
N ILE A 15 -24.58 5.87 -0.85
CA ILE A 15 -25.39 5.44 -2.00
C ILE A 15 -26.88 5.53 -1.65
N GLY A 16 -27.69 6.08 -2.56
CA GLY A 16 -29.13 6.24 -2.38
C GLY A 16 -29.54 7.34 -1.39
N ARG A 17 -28.61 8.13 -0.84
CA ARG A 17 -28.94 9.27 0.01
C ARG A 17 -28.99 10.58 -0.78
N PRO A 18 -29.95 11.48 -0.49
CA PRO A 18 -30.10 12.73 -1.21
C PRO A 18 -28.93 13.69 -0.95
N ASN A 19 -28.46 13.76 0.30
CA ASN A 19 -27.50 14.77 0.74
C ASN A 19 -26.10 14.16 0.97
N GLY A 20 -25.07 14.91 0.60
CA GLY A 20 -23.71 14.71 1.10
C GLY A 20 -23.52 15.40 2.45
N TYR A 21 -22.47 15.02 3.17
CA TYR A 21 -22.09 15.61 4.45
C TYR A 21 -20.62 15.99 4.44
N ARG A 22 -20.31 17.09 5.13
CA ARG A 22 -18.94 17.58 5.35
C ARG A 22 -18.67 17.72 6.84
N LYS A 23 -17.52 17.23 7.27
CA LYS A 23 -16.99 17.43 8.62
C LYS A 23 -15.56 17.98 8.55
N VAL A 24 -15.30 19.06 9.28
CA VAL A 24 -13.97 19.68 9.40
C VAL A 24 -13.51 19.64 10.85
N MET A 25 -12.29 19.17 11.07
CA MET A 25 -11.70 19.01 12.39
C MET A 25 -10.27 19.55 12.43
N LYS A 26 -9.87 20.16 13.55
CA LYS A 26 -8.49 20.59 13.81
C LYS A 26 -8.17 20.49 15.30
N GLY A 27 -7.04 19.87 15.65
CA GLY A 27 -6.68 19.63 17.05
C GLY A 27 -7.74 18.79 17.78
N SER A 28 -8.34 17.82 17.06
CA SER A 28 -9.48 17.01 17.50
C SER A 28 -10.74 17.76 17.95
N LYS A 29 -10.83 19.06 17.65
CA LYS A 29 -12.06 19.83 17.80
C LYS A 29 -12.81 19.85 16.48
N CYS A 30 -14.13 19.64 16.55
CA CYS A 30 -15.02 19.77 15.40
C CYS A 30 -15.23 21.25 15.11
N LEU A 31 -14.77 21.72 13.94
CA LEU A 31 -14.95 23.09 13.48
C LEU A 31 -16.24 23.25 12.66
N HIS A 32 -16.60 22.22 11.91
CA HIS A 32 -17.81 22.21 11.09
C HIS A 32 -18.36 20.78 10.97
N LEU A 33 -19.68 20.68 10.99
CA LEU A 33 -20.43 19.47 10.65
C LEU A 33 -21.75 19.91 10.00
N GLY A 34 -22.00 19.49 8.77
CA GLY A 34 -23.20 19.90 8.06
C GLY A 34 -23.38 19.20 6.73
N ILE A 35 -24.44 19.60 6.03
CA ILE A 35 -24.73 19.15 4.66
C ILE A 35 -23.70 19.76 3.70
N ASP A 36 -23.29 18.97 2.72
CA ASP A 36 -22.44 19.39 1.60
C ASP A 36 -23.27 19.44 0.31
N ASP A 37 -23.73 20.64 -0.04
CA ASP A 37 -24.56 20.90 -1.23
C ASP A 37 -23.78 20.69 -2.54
N GLY A 38 -22.46 20.71 -2.50
CA GLY A 38 -21.60 20.51 -3.67
C GLY A 38 -21.42 19.05 -4.07
N ARG A 39 -21.64 18.11 -3.14
CA ARG A 39 -21.34 16.68 -3.37
C ARG A 39 -22.50 15.95 -4.06
N ARG A 40 -22.31 15.69 -5.36
CA ARG A 40 -23.26 14.95 -6.19
C ARG A 40 -23.01 13.44 -6.14
N ASP A 41 -21.76 13.02 -6.24
CA ASP A 41 -21.40 11.61 -6.36
C ASP A 41 -21.30 10.90 -5.01
N SER A 42 -21.70 9.62 -4.99
CA SER A 42 -21.53 8.75 -3.84
C SER A 42 -20.06 8.40 -3.61
N GLY A 43 -19.66 8.28 -2.35
CA GLY A 43 -18.29 7.95 -1.95
C GLY A 43 -17.81 8.84 -0.82
N THR A 44 -16.52 8.74 -0.50
CA THR A 44 -15.88 9.52 0.57
C THR A 44 -14.58 10.11 0.08
N THR A 45 -14.36 11.40 0.37
CA THR A 45 -13.10 12.09 0.14
C THR A 45 -12.57 12.55 1.49
N VAL A 46 -11.31 12.23 1.77
CA VAL A 46 -10.63 12.66 2.99
C VAL A 46 -9.49 13.58 2.58
N THR A 47 -9.51 14.82 3.07
CA THR A 47 -8.52 15.84 2.79
C THR A 47 -7.77 16.18 4.07
N VAL A 48 -6.45 16.00 4.05
CA VAL A 48 -5.57 16.29 5.19
C VAL A 48 -4.68 17.46 4.80
N ARG A 49 -4.86 18.60 5.48
CA ARG A 49 -4.08 19.83 5.26
C ARG A 49 -3.21 20.13 6.48
N ASP A 50 -2.11 20.85 6.26
CA ASP A 50 -1.20 21.31 7.31
C ASP A 50 -0.73 20.19 8.25
N LEU A 51 -0.32 19.04 7.69
CA LEU A 51 0.17 17.92 8.49
C LEU A 51 1.39 18.33 9.33
N PHE A 52 1.35 18.01 10.61
CA PHE A 52 2.31 18.39 11.65
C PHE A 52 2.40 19.90 11.95
N TYR A 53 1.33 20.68 11.72
CA TYR A 53 1.33 22.13 12.01
C TYR A 53 1.71 22.48 13.46
N ASN A 54 1.42 21.61 14.42
CA ASN A 54 1.72 21.77 15.85
C ASN A 54 2.95 20.95 16.31
N GLN A 55 3.72 20.37 15.38
CA GLN A 55 4.90 19.56 15.66
C GLN A 55 6.08 19.97 14.77
N PRO A 56 6.77 21.09 15.07
CA PRO A 56 7.70 21.75 14.15
C PRO A 56 8.88 20.87 13.73
N VAL A 57 9.40 20.03 14.63
CA VAL A 57 10.51 19.11 14.31
C VAL A 57 10.09 18.08 13.25
N ARG A 58 8.89 17.49 13.39
CA ARG A 58 8.35 16.52 12.42
C ARG A 58 8.01 17.19 11.08
N GLN A 59 7.45 18.40 11.14
CA GLN A 59 7.17 19.20 9.96
C GLN A 59 8.45 19.50 9.16
N LYS A 60 9.54 19.89 9.83
CA LYS A 60 10.85 20.14 9.20
C LYS A 60 11.41 18.87 8.56
N TYR A 61 11.33 17.73 9.25
CA TYR A 61 11.77 16.44 8.70
C TYR A 61 11.00 16.07 7.42
N MET A 62 9.67 16.15 7.44
CA MET A 62 8.82 15.86 6.28
C MET A 62 9.17 16.77 5.09
N LYS A 63 9.31 18.08 5.31
CA LYS A 63 9.66 19.05 4.26
C LYS A 63 11.07 18.91 3.72
N SER A 64 12.00 18.34 4.50
CA SER A 64 13.39 18.15 4.08
C SER A 64 13.58 17.05 3.03
N SER A 65 12.60 16.15 2.87
CA SER A 65 12.73 14.99 1.98
C SER A 65 11.43 14.61 1.26
N PRO A 66 10.80 15.54 0.49
CA PRO A 66 9.50 15.32 -0.15
C PRO A 66 9.51 14.07 -1.05
N LYS A 67 10.56 13.87 -1.85
CA LYS A 67 10.73 12.67 -2.70
C LYS A 67 10.68 11.35 -1.91
N LYS A 68 11.28 11.29 -0.71
CA LYS A 68 11.24 10.08 0.13
C LYS A 68 9.86 9.83 0.72
N VAL A 69 9.12 10.90 1.03
CA VAL A 69 7.74 10.80 1.52
C VAL A 69 6.84 10.28 0.40
N LEU A 70 6.94 10.84 -0.80
CA LEU A 70 6.20 10.38 -1.98
C LEU A 70 6.50 8.92 -2.33
N ASP A 71 7.78 8.53 -2.38
CA ASP A 71 8.18 7.13 -2.58
C ASP A 71 7.59 6.19 -1.51
N SER A 72 7.53 6.64 -0.24
CA SER A 72 6.91 5.88 0.83
C SER A 72 5.39 5.73 0.66
N ILE A 73 4.71 6.77 0.15
CA ILE A 73 3.28 6.75 -0.18
C ILE A 73 3.03 5.78 -1.32
N THR A 74 3.78 5.88 -2.42
CA THR A 74 3.69 4.99 -3.58
C THR A 74 3.85 3.53 -3.17
N LYS A 75 4.88 3.21 -2.38
CA LYS A 75 5.10 1.85 -1.83
C LYS A 75 3.96 1.38 -0.94
N CYS A 76 3.36 2.28 -0.16
CA CYS A 76 2.22 1.95 0.69
C CYS A 76 0.98 1.60 -0.16
N VAL A 77 0.66 2.44 -1.14
CA VAL A 77 -0.48 2.22 -2.06
C VAL A 77 -0.28 0.94 -2.86
N PHE A 78 0.94 0.69 -3.37
CA PHE A 78 1.25 -0.53 -4.09
C PHE A 78 1.00 -1.79 -3.25
N ARG A 79 1.43 -1.80 -1.97
CA ARG A 79 1.16 -2.93 -1.04
C ARG A 79 -0.32 -3.20 -0.84
N ILE A 80 -1.14 -2.14 -0.80
CA ILE A 80 -2.61 -2.28 -0.69
C ILE A 80 -3.18 -2.85 -1.99
N ALA A 81 -2.71 -2.35 -3.14
CA ALA A 81 -3.17 -2.79 -4.46
C ALA A 81 -2.87 -4.27 -4.73
N LEU A 82 -1.75 -4.80 -4.24
CA LEU A 82 -1.42 -6.22 -4.35
C LEU A 82 -2.44 -7.15 -3.70
N VAL A 83 -3.06 -6.72 -2.60
CA VAL A 83 -4.10 -7.49 -1.90
C VAL A 83 -5.47 -7.30 -2.54
N HIS A 84 -5.69 -6.14 -3.17
CA HIS A 84 -6.96 -5.71 -3.74
C HIS A 84 -6.84 -5.50 -5.25
N SER A 85 -6.45 -6.53 -5.99
CA SER A 85 -6.16 -6.43 -7.43
C SER A 85 -7.35 -5.98 -8.28
N ASN A 86 -8.57 -6.15 -7.80
CA ASN A 86 -9.79 -5.73 -8.49
C ASN A 86 -10.12 -4.24 -8.35
N VAL A 87 -9.30 -3.47 -7.62
CA VAL A 87 -9.52 -2.05 -7.35
C VAL A 87 -8.45 -1.23 -8.09
N SER A 88 -8.87 -0.09 -8.65
CA SER A 88 -7.96 0.86 -9.28
C SER A 88 -7.35 1.77 -8.22
N PHE A 89 -6.05 2.01 -8.31
CA PHE A 89 -5.34 2.96 -7.44
C PHE A 89 -4.51 3.92 -8.30
N SER A 90 -4.43 5.18 -7.88
CA SER A 90 -3.50 6.16 -8.47
C SER A 90 -2.91 7.05 -7.38
N VAL A 91 -1.69 7.52 -7.62
CA VAL A 91 -1.04 8.55 -6.81
C VAL A 91 -0.56 9.64 -7.75
N LEU A 92 -1.06 10.85 -7.53
CA LEU A 92 -0.71 12.05 -8.29
C LEU A 92 -0.02 13.03 -7.36
N ASP A 93 1.14 13.55 -7.78
CA ASP A 93 1.72 14.74 -7.18
C ASP A 93 1.13 15.97 -7.88
N VAL A 94 0.29 16.70 -7.14
CA VAL A 94 -0.43 17.87 -7.64
C VAL A 94 0.49 19.08 -7.81
N GLU A 95 1.65 19.12 -7.13
CA GLU A 95 2.59 20.24 -7.24
C GLU A 95 3.44 20.14 -8.52
N SER A 96 3.88 18.93 -8.87
CA SER A 96 4.65 18.66 -10.10
C SER A 96 3.79 18.27 -11.30
N ASP A 97 2.48 18.05 -11.10
CA ASP A 97 1.55 17.49 -12.10
C ASP A 97 2.03 16.11 -12.64
N GLU A 98 2.67 15.33 -11.78
CA GLU A 98 3.27 14.04 -12.12
C GLU A 98 2.46 12.87 -11.55
N GLU A 99 2.01 11.95 -12.41
CA GLU A 99 1.40 10.70 -11.98
C GLU A 99 2.49 9.70 -11.55
N LEU A 100 2.64 9.53 -10.24
CA LEU A 100 3.70 8.70 -9.65
C LEU A 100 3.43 7.20 -9.82
N ILE A 101 2.17 6.79 -9.77
CA ILE A 101 1.77 5.41 -10.03
C ILE A 101 0.30 5.36 -10.48
N GLN A 102 0.03 4.53 -11.48
CA GLN A 102 -1.32 4.15 -11.90
C GLN A 102 -1.44 2.63 -11.92
N ILE A 103 -2.34 2.11 -11.09
CA ILE A 103 -2.63 0.68 -10.97
C ILE A 103 -4.06 0.45 -11.43
N ASN A 104 -4.19 -0.15 -12.61
CA ASN A 104 -5.48 -0.56 -13.14
C ASN A 104 -5.88 -1.92 -12.55
N PRO A 105 -7.20 -2.18 -12.40
CA PRO A 105 -7.68 -3.47 -11.95
C PRO A 105 -7.09 -4.62 -12.79
N SER A 106 -6.68 -5.69 -12.12
CA SER A 106 -6.13 -6.87 -12.74
C SER A 106 -6.75 -8.13 -12.14
N SER A 107 -6.86 -9.16 -12.97
CA SER A 107 -7.37 -10.48 -12.57
C SER A 107 -6.46 -11.19 -11.56
N SER A 108 -5.20 -10.78 -11.42
CA SER A 108 -4.28 -11.39 -10.46
C SER A 108 -3.30 -10.40 -9.83
N ALA A 109 -3.00 -10.61 -8.54
CA ALA A 109 -1.93 -9.90 -7.83
C ALA A 109 -0.55 -10.13 -8.48
N PHE A 110 -0.35 -11.28 -9.12
CA PHE A 110 0.87 -11.61 -9.85
C PHE A 110 1.11 -10.67 -11.03
N SER A 111 0.07 -10.39 -11.83
CA SER A 111 0.18 -9.45 -12.94
C SER A 111 0.54 -8.03 -12.47
N LEU A 112 0.09 -7.64 -11.28
CA LEU A 112 0.47 -6.36 -10.67
C LEU A 112 1.92 -6.36 -10.18
N LEU A 113 2.36 -7.42 -9.49
CA LEU A 113 3.76 -7.60 -9.10
C LEU A 113 4.68 -7.56 -10.32
N MET A 114 4.28 -8.19 -11.41
CA MET A 114 5.14 -8.29 -12.59
C MET A 114 5.35 -6.97 -13.34
N ARG A 115 4.39 -6.05 -13.22
CA ARG A 115 4.56 -4.70 -13.75
C ARG A 115 5.63 -3.91 -13.00
N ASP A 116 5.76 -4.12 -11.70
CA ASP A 116 6.73 -3.43 -10.85
C ASP A 116 8.12 -4.11 -10.88
N ALA A 117 8.15 -5.45 -10.83
CA ALA A 117 9.40 -6.22 -10.79
C ALA A 117 10.09 -6.39 -12.16
N GLY A 118 9.40 -6.05 -13.26
CA GLY A 118 9.90 -6.22 -14.63
C GLY A 118 9.77 -7.65 -15.15
N THR A 119 9.70 -7.82 -16.47
CA THR A 119 9.43 -9.12 -17.13
C THR A 119 10.44 -10.22 -16.81
N GLU A 120 11.69 -9.88 -16.52
CA GLU A 120 12.73 -10.87 -16.18
C GLU A 120 12.45 -11.61 -14.87
N ALA A 121 11.72 -10.98 -13.93
CA ALA A 121 11.33 -11.61 -12.68
C ALA A 121 10.20 -12.65 -12.83
N SER A 122 9.53 -12.72 -13.99
CA SER A 122 8.34 -13.56 -14.14
C SER A 122 8.69 -15.02 -14.37
N ASN A 123 9.84 -15.29 -14.99
CA ASN A 123 10.30 -16.63 -15.35
C ASN A 123 10.90 -17.39 -14.16
N SER A 124 11.29 -16.68 -13.10
CA SER A 124 11.93 -17.23 -11.91
C SER A 124 10.95 -17.50 -10.76
N LEU A 125 9.68 -17.07 -10.89
CA LEU A 125 8.69 -17.18 -9.83
C LEU A 125 7.89 -18.49 -9.93
N SER A 126 7.98 -19.29 -8.88
CA SER A 126 7.18 -20.49 -8.66
C SER A 126 5.95 -20.20 -7.81
N LYS A 127 4.80 -20.71 -8.24
CA LYS A 127 3.54 -20.58 -7.49
C LYS A 127 3.54 -21.52 -6.28
N VAL A 128 3.20 -20.98 -5.12
CA VAL A 128 3.01 -21.74 -3.87
C VAL A 128 1.53 -21.75 -3.53
N ASN A 129 1.00 -22.94 -3.24
CA ASN A 129 -0.34 -23.11 -2.70
C ASN A 129 -0.35 -24.36 -1.82
N VAL A 130 -0.27 -24.16 -0.50
CA VAL A 130 -0.16 -25.22 0.49
C VAL A 130 -1.19 -24.97 1.59
N THR A 131 -1.90 -26.02 1.96
CA THR A 131 -2.84 -26.01 3.08
C THR A 131 -2.43 -27.07 4.07
N ASP A 132 -2.29 -26.69 5.34
CA ASP A 132 -1.99 -27.59 6.45
C ASP A 132 -2.88 -27.23 7.66
N GLY A 133 -3.87 -28.08 7.94
CA GLY A 133 -4.88 -27.82 8.96
C GLY A 133 -5.61 -26.50 8.74
N MET A 134 -5.46 -25.56 9.68
CA MET A 134 -6.07 -24.22 9.61
C MET A 134 -5.21 -23.19 8.85
N LEU A 135 -3.98 -23.55 8.45
CA LEU A 135 -3.08 -22.66 7.77
C LEU A 135 -3.20 -22.83 6.25
N ASN A 136 -3.43 -21.73 5.56
CA ASN A 136 -3.38 -21.66 4.10
C ASN A 136 -2.31 -20.67 3.67
N VAL A 137 -1.36 -21.13 2.88
CA VAL A 137 -0.26 -20.33 2.32
C VAL A 137 -0.36 -20.35 0.82
N SER A 138 -0.62 -19.18 0.23
CA SER A 138 -0.71 -18.99 -1.21
C SER A 138 0.15 -17.80 -1.64
N GLY A 139 0.83 -17.91 -2.78
CA GLY A 139 1.61 -16.81 -3.32
C GLY A 139 2.61 -17.25 -4.40
N TYR A 140 3.68 -16.48 -4.54
CA TYR A 140 4.76 -16.71 -5.48
C TYR A 140 6.10 -16.54 -4.75
N ILE A 141 7.06 -17.41 -5.05
CA ILE A 141 8.42 -17.36 -4.50
C ILE A 141 9.43 -17.58 -5.64
N SER A 142 10.56 -16.87 -5.60
CA SER A 142 11.62 -17.07 -6.59
C SER A 142 12.41 -18.34 -6.29
N GLY A 143 13.01 -18.93 -7.34
CA GLY A 143 13.95 -20.05 -7.18
C GLY A 143 15.24 -19.66 -6.44
N PRO A 144 15.97 -20.65 -5.88
CA PRO A 144 17.30 -20.43 -5.30
C PRO A 144 18.28 -19.95 -6.39
N GLY A 145 19.03 -18.88 -6.13
CA GLY A 145 19.94 -18.25 -7.11
C GLY A 145 19.40 -16.99 -7.81
N ASP A 146 18.07 -16.82 -7.88
CA ASP A 146 17.46 -15.60 -8.41
C ASP A 146 17.37 -14.52 -7.33
N SER A 147 18.28 -13.54 -7.39
CA SER A 147 18.49 -12.56 -6.32
C SER A 147 17.45 -11.43 -6.25
N PHE A 148 16.16 -11.76 -6.10
CA PHE A 148 15.11 -10.77 -5.79
C PHE A 148 15.08 -10.37 -4.31
N LYS A 149 16.24 -10.29 -3.65
CA LYS A 149 16.38 -9.98 -2.21
C LYS A 149 15.71 -8.65 -1.80
N ALA A 150 15.39 -7.78 -2.76
CA ALA A 150 14.76 -6.48 -2.53
C ALA A 150 13.22 -6.52 -2.42
N LEU A 151 12.53 -7.53 -2.97
CA LEU A 151 11.08 -7.54 -3.11
C LEU A 151 10.45 -8.70 -2.32
N GLN A 152 10.15 -8.46 -1.04
CA GLN A 152 9.48 -9.42 -0.17
C GLN A 152 8.18 -8.81 0.39
N TYR A 153 7.04 -9.30 -0.09
CA TYR A 153 5.72 -8.90 0.37
C TYR A 153 5.02 -10.06 1.07
N ILE A 154 4.86 -9.96 2.38
CA ILE A 154 4.19 -10.98 3.20
C ILE A 154 2.90 -10.41 3.77
N TYR A 155 1.83 -11.19 3.68
CA TYR A 155 0.51 -10.82 4.18
C TYR A 155 -0.03 -11.91 5.09
N ILE A 156 -0.68 -11.50 6.19
CA ILE A 156 -1.44 -12.39 7.08
C ILE A 156 -2.88 -11.89 7.07
N ASN A 157 -3.82 -12.73 6.64
CA ASN A 157 -5.24 -12.37 6.53
C ASN A 157 -5.44 -11.02 5.81
N SER A 158 -4.83 -10.89 4.63
CA SER A 158 -4.88 -9.68 3.80
C SER A 158 -4.25 -8.42 4.44
N ARG A 159 -3.44 -8.55 5.50
CA ARG A 159 -2.70 -7.45 6.12
C ARG A 159 -1.21 -7.57 5.88
N PHE A 160 -0.61 -6.50 5.37
CA PHE A 160 0.84 -6.42 5.14
C PHE A 160 1.62 -6.57 6.45
N VAL A 161 2.66 -7.40 6.43
CA VAL A 161 3.58 -7.59 7.53
C VAL A 161 4.92 -6.97 7.15
N SER A 162 5.41 -6.04 7.97
CA SER A 162 6.73 -5.45 7.79
C SER A 162 7.84 -6.44 8.15
N LYS A 163 9.10 -6.07 7.84
CA LYS A 163 10.27 -6.90 8.10
C LYS A 163 10.29 -7.39 9.55
N GLY A 164 10.26 -8.71 9.72
CA GLY A 164 10.10 -9.35 11.02
C GLY A 164 10.62 -10.78 11.06
N PRO A 165 10.25 -11.57 12.10
CA PRO A 165 10.73 -12.94 12.28
C PRO A 165 10.43 -13.85 11.08
N ILE A 166 9.24 -13.74 10.48
CA ILE A 166 8.85 -14.55 9.32
C ILE A 166 9.73 -14.29 8.09
N HIS A 167 10.19 -13.03 7.91
CA HIS A 167 11.09 -12.68 6.81
C HIS A 167 12.47 -13.30 7.03
N LYS A 168 12.98 -13.24 8.28
CA LYS A 168 14.25 -13.88 8.65
C LYS A 168 14.20 -15.39 8.45
N LEU A 169 13.11 -16.03 8.88
CA LEU A 169 12.90 -17.46 8.69
C LEU A 169 12.91 -17.82 7.20
N LEU A 170 12.14 -17.12 6.37
CA LEU A 170 12.09 -17.37 4.93
C LEU A 170 13.46 -17.22 4.26
N ASN A 171 14.20 -16.16 4.63
CA ASN A 171 15.54 -15.91 4.08
C ASN A 171 16.55 -16.98 4.53
N ASN A 172 16.47 -17.45 5.77
CA ASN A 172 17.34 -18.53 6.26
C ASN A 172 17.03 -19.87 5.57
N LEU A 173 15.75 -20.17 5.36
CA LEU A 173 15.34 -21.37 4.61
C LEU A 173 15.85 -21.29 3.17
N ALA A 174 15.61 -20.17 2.48
CA ALA A 174 16.10 -19.96 1.11
C ALA A 174 17.62 -20.15 1.00
N ALA A 175 18.40 -19.56 1.91
CA ALA A 175 19.86 -19.71 1.95
C ALA A 175 20.31 -21.17 2.21
N SER A 176 19.56 -21.94 3.00
CA SER A 176 19.88 -23.35 3.25
C SER A 176 19.64 -24.25 2.02
N PHE A 177 18.73 -23.86 1.14
CA PHE A 177 18.47 -24.57 -0.12
C PHE A 177 19.53 -24.24 -1.19
N GLU A 178 20.00 -23.00 -1.28
CA GLU A 178 21.10 -22.60 -2.19
C GLU A 178 22.42 -23.36 -1.93
N CYS A 179 22.61 -23.91 -0.73
CA CYS A 179 23.83 -24.65 -0.37
C CYS A 179 23.76 -26.16 -0.71
N LYS A 180 22.60 -26.69 -1.15
CA LYS A 180 22.35 -28.13 -1.33
C LYS A 180 22.09 -28.53 -2.79
N ASP A 181 22.75 -27.89 -3.75
CA ASP A 181 22.71 -28.33 -5.16
C ASP A 181 23.50 -29.62 -5.37
N ASP A 182 22.86 -30.75 -5.04
CA ASP A 182 22.94 -32.00 -5.82
C ASP A 182 21.53 -32.24 -6.41
N TRP A 183 21.17 -31.45 -7.41
CA TRP A 183 20.05 -31.75 -8.31
C TRP A 183 20.59 -31.77 -9.74
N ARG A 184 20.76 -32.98 -10.30
CA ARG A 184 20.72 -33.21 -11.74
C ARG A 184 19.42 -33.95 -12.06
N PRO A 185 18.79 -33.67 -13.22
CA PRO A 185 17.56 -34.32 -13.63
C PRO A 185 17.73 -35.84 -13.80
#